data_AF-A0A3D5EPP6-F1
#
_entry.id   AF-A0A3D5EPP6-F1
#
_cell.length_a   1.000
_cell.length_b   1.000
_cell.length_c   1.000
_cell.angle_alpha   90.00
_cell.angle_beta   90.00
_cell.angle_gamma   90.00
#
_symmetry.space_group_name_H-M   'P 1'
#
loop_
_entity.id
_entity.type
_entity.pdbx_description
1 polymer ?
#
loop_
_entity_poly.entity_id
_entity_poly.type
_entity_poly.pdbx_seq_one_letter_code
_entity_poly.pdbx_strand_id
1 'polypeptide(L)'
;MEIALIVVALMLCGVSVHYFCKANYCACTKAGDCDNPVNHFWLKAMFSAVLSLMLCCIALHVEKGTLLWLVLMTSCFSGAFISAKRSARKRCVKSKQADALLTNEPN
;
A
#
# COMPACT_ATOMS: atom_id res chain seq x y z
N MET A 1 4.38 -12.20 -24.50
CA MET A 1 4.89 -12.57 -23.16
C MET A 1 5.20 -11.35 -22.30
N GLU A 2 5.82 -10.31 -22.86
CA GLU A 2 6.19 -9.08 -22.13
C GLU A 2 5.00 -8.41 -21.40
N ILE A 3 3.84 -8.26 -22.05
CA ILE A 3 2.64 -7.66 -21.42
C ILE A 3 2.20 -8.44 -20.18
N ALA A 4 2.23 -9.77 -20.22
CA ALA A 4 1.85 -10.60 -19.07
C ALA A 4 2.84 -10.40 -17.90
N LEU A 5 4.14 -10.30 -18.18
CA LEU A 5 5.16 -10.00 -17.17
C LEU A 5 4.94 -8.64 -16.52
N ILE A 6 4.59 -7.62 -17.31
CA ILE A 6 4.28 -6.27 -16.81
C ILE A 6 3.04 -6.27 -15.92
N VAL A 7 1.98 -6.99 -16.31
CA VAL A 7 0.76 -7.12 -15.49
C VAL A 7 1.08 -7.79 -14.15
N VAL A 8 1.87 -8.86 -14.13
CA VAL A 8 2.29 -9.52 -12.89
C VAL A 8 3.17 -8.59 -12.05
N ALA A 9 4.09 -7.85 -12.66
CA ALA A 9 4.92 -6.86 -11.99
C ALA A 9 4.07 -5.76 -11.33
N LEU A 10 3.04 -5.25 -12.01
CA LEU A 10 2.09 -4.28 -11.45
C LEU A 10 1.38 -4.84 -10.20
N MET A 11 0.91 -6.09 -10.25
CA MET A 11 0.26 -6.74 -9.11
C MET A 11 1.23 -6.88 -7.93
N LEU A 12 2.48 -7.25 -8.18
CA LEU A 12 3.53 -7.34 -7.16
C LEU A 12 3.90 -5.97 -6.57
N CYS A 13 3.91 -4.90 -7.37
CA CYS A 13 4.06 -3.52 -6.87
C CYS A 13 2.91 -3.17 -5.91
N GLY A 14 1.67 -3.51 -6.27
CA GLY A 14 0.51 -3.31 -5.39
C GLY A 14 0.63 -4.08 -4.06
N VAL A 15 1.05 -5.35 -4.13
CA VAL A 15 1.30 -6.19 -2.95
C VAL A 15 2.42 -5.60 -2.08
N SER A 16 3.50 -5.12 -2.68
CA SER A 16 4.59 -4.45 -1.98
C SER A 16 4.10 -3.24 -1.19
N VAL A 17 3.37 -2.35 -1.86
CA VAL A 17 2.82 -1.14 -1.23
C VAL A 17 1.82 -1.51 -0.12
N HIS A 18 1.00 -2.54 -0.31
CA HIS A 18 0.09 -3.02 0.73
C HIS A 18 0.83 -3.46 2.00
N TYR A 19 1.86 -4.31 1.86
CA TYR A 19 2.65 -4.75 3.00
C TYR A 19 3.43 -3.60 3.65
N PHE A 20 3.94 -2.67 2.85
CA PHE A 20 4.58 -1.45 3.36
C PHE A 20 3.60 -0.62 4.20
N CYS A 21 2.41 -0.33 3.69
CA CYS A 21 1.39 0.41 4.43
C CYS A 21 0.98 -0.34 5.71
N LYS A 22 0.84 -1.66 5.65
CA LYS A 22 0.51 -2.49 6.81
C LYS A 22 1.61 -2.48 7.87
N ALA A 23 2.88 -2.56 7.46
CA ALA A 23 4.01 -2.48 8.35
C ALA A 23 4.06 -1.13 9.08
N ASN A 24 3.84 -0.03 8.36
CA ASN A 24 3.76 1.31 8.96
C ASN A 24 2.56 1.46 9.90
N TYR A 25 1.40 0.91 9.53
CA TYR A 25 0.24 0.89 10.42
C TYR A 25 0.53 0.14 11.72
N CYS A 26 1.15 -1.05 11.64
CA CYS A 26 1.55 -1.83 12.81
C CYS A 26 2.62 -1.12 13.65
N ALA A 27 3.57 -0.43 13.02
CA ALA A 27 4.55 0.38 13.73
C ALA A 27 3.89 1.52 14.53
N CYS A 28 2.90 2.20 13.94
CA CYS A 28 2.20 3.31 14.61
C CYS A 28 1.18 2.87 15.67
N THR A 29 0.51 1.73 15.49
CA THR A 29 -0.60 1.29 16.37
C THR A 29 -0.20 0.29 17.44
N LYS A 30 0.90 -0.43 17.23
CA LYS A 30 1.42 -1.45 18.14
C LYS A 30 2.84 -1.12 18.60
N ALA A 31 3.13 0.16 18.76
CA ALA A 31 4.42 0.60 19.29
C ALA A 31 4.58 0.07 20.73
N GLY A 32 5.65 -0.70 20.98
CA GLY A 32 5.95 -1.27 22.29
C GLY A 32 5.43 -2.70 22.52
N ASP A 33 4.67 -3.27 21.59
CA ASP A 33 4.24 -4.67 21.66
C ASP A 33 5.42 -5.61 21.33
N CYS A 34 5.72 -6.59 22.20
CA CYS A 34 6.84 -7.53 21.99
C CYS A 34 6.68 -8.37 20.72
N ASP A 35 5.45 -8.71 20.34
CA ASP A 35 5.12 -9.51 19.14
C ASP A 35 4.63 -8.63 17.99
N ASN A 36 5.33 -7.53 17.69
CA ASN A 36 4.98 -6.67 16.57
C ASN A 36 5.59 -7.20 15.25
N PRO A 37 4.79 -7.75 14.29
CA PRO A 37 5.30 -8.39 13.08
C PRO A 37 5.76 -7.39 11.99
N VAL A 38 6.17 -6.19 12.39
CA VAL A 38 6.62 -5.11 11.48
C VAL A 38 7.70 -5.61 10.55
N ASN A 39 8.72 -6.29 11.09
CA ASN A 39 9.84 -6.79 10.30
C ASN A 39 9.40 -7.78 9.22
N HIS A 40 8.43 -8.67 9.53
CA HIS A 40 7.91 -9.63 8.56
C HIS A 40 7.17 -8.96 7.40
N PHE A 41 6.39 -7.92 7.70
CA PHE A 41 5.69 -7.16 6.66
C PHE A 41 6.66 -6.33 5.82
N TRP A 42 7.68 -5.71 6.43
CA TRP A 42 8.74 -5.03 5.68
C TRP A 42 9.49 -5.98 4.75
N LEU A 43 9.87 -7.17 5.23
CA LEU A 43 10.56 -8.16 4.42
C LEU A 43 9.71 -8.60 3.22
N LYS A 44 8.42 -8.86 3.43
CA LYS A 44 7.49 -9.20 2.35
C LYS A 44 7.35 -8.07 1.33
N ALA A 45 7.29 -6.81 1.79
CA ALA A 45 7.25 -5.66 0.91
C ALA A 45 8.49 -5.63 0.00
N MET A 46 9.69 -5.67 0.61
CA MET A 46 10.96 -5.67 -0.12
C MET A 46 11.08 -6.82 -1.11
N PHE A 47 10.71 -8.04 -0.70
CA PHE A 47 10.76 -9.21 -1.57
C PHE A 47 9.86 -9.06 -2.81
N SER A 48 8.61 -8.62 -2.61
CA SER A 48 7.68 -8.40 -3.73
C SER A 48 8.11 -7.26 -4.65
N ALA A 49 8.74 -6.20 -4.10
CA ALA A 49 9.30 -5.10 -4.88
C ALA A 49 10.46 -5.55 -5.78
N VAL A 50 11.39 -6.34 -5.24
CA VAL A 50 12.53 -6.90 -5.99
C VAL A 50 12.03 -7.85 -7.08
N LEU A 51 11.07 -8.72 -6.77
CA LEU A 51 10.51 -9.63 -7.77
C LEU A 51 9.84 -8.86 -8.91
N SER A 52 9.09 -7.80 -8.60
CA SER A 52 8.51 -6.93 -9.61
C SER A 52 9.58 -6.26 -10.49
N LEU A 53 10.65 -5.74 -9.89
CA LEU A 53 11.76 -5.13 -10.64
C LEU A 53 12.41 -6.12 -11.60
N MET A 54 12.65 -7.35 -11.16
CA MET A 54 13.21 -8.41 -12.01
C MET A 54 12.30 -8.71 -13.20
N LEU A 55 10.99 -8.79 -12.99
CA LEU A 55 10.04 -9.01 -14.09
C LEU A 55 10.02 -7.84 -15.08
N CYS A 56 10.09 -6.59 -14.60
CA CYS A 56 10.20 -5.42 -15.47
C CYS A 56 11.51 -5.42 -16.28
N CYS A 57 12.64 -5.78 -15.67
CA CYS A 57 13.93 -5.89 -16.34
C CYS A 57 13.96 -7.02 -17.38
N ILE A 58 13.34 -8.17 -17.07
CA ILE A 58 13.20 -9.29 -18.03
C ILE A 58 12.31 -8.86 -19.21
N ALA A 59 11.26 -8.08 -18.97
CA ALA A 59 10.32 -7.67 -20.01
C ALA A 59 10.84 -6.54 -20.92
N LEU A 60 11.66 -5.60 -20.41
CA LEU A 60 12.03 -4.37 -21.14
C LEU A 60 13.53 -4.06 -21.19
N HIS A 61 14.40 -4.97 -20.73
CA HIS A 61 15.84 -4.71 -20.47
C HIS A 61 16.05 -3.78 -19.26
N VAL A 62 17.25 -3.79 -18.68
CA VAL A 62 17.52 -3.23 -17.33
C VAL A 62 17.12 -1.76 -17.20
N GLU A 63 17.50 -0.90 -18.15
CA GLU A 63 17.23 0.54 -18.07
C GLU A 63 15.74 0.88 -18.16
N LYS A 64 15.07 0.42 -19.23
CA LYS A 64 13.65 0.70 -19.45
C LYS A 64 12.77 -0.02 -18.43
N GLY A 65 13.17 -1.24 -18.02
CA GLY A 65 12.50 -2.01 -16.98
C GLY A 65 12.55 -1.31 -15.62
N THR A 66 13.71 -0.78 -15.22
CA THR A 66 13.84 -0.02 -13.97
C THR A 66 13.00 1.26 -13.99
N LEU A 67 13.03 2.01 -15.11
CA LEU A 67 12.19 3.18 -15.33
C LEU A 67 10.70 2.85 -15.20
N LEU A 68 10.25 1.77 -15.85
CA LEU A 68 8.88 1.30 -15.74
C LEU A 68 8.52 0.93 -14.29
N TRP A 69 9.38 0.17 -13.61
CA TRP A 69 9.17 -0.22 -12.23
C TRP A 69 9.02 0.99 -11.29
N LEU A 70 9.83 2.04 -11.47
CA LEU A 70 9.69 3.29 -10.72
C LEU A 70 8.32 3.95 -10.94
N VAL A 71 7.85 4.00 -12.20
CA VAL A 71 6.50 4.53 -12.53
C VAL A 71 5.40 3.68 -11.89
N LEU A 72 5.53 2.34 -11.92
CA LEU A 72 4.55 1.43 -11.31
C LEU A 72 4.52 1.58 -9.78
N MET A 73 5.68 1.64 -9.13
CA MET A 73 5.77 1.81 -7.68
C MET A 73 5.19 3.17 -7.25
N THR A 74 5.62 4.27 -7.89
CA THR A 74 5.15 5.63 -7.55
C THR A 74 3.64 5.79 -7.76
N SER A 75 3.08 5.21 -8.82
CA SER A 75 1.63 5.22 -9.06
C SER A 75 0.88 4.38 -8.01
N CYS A 76 1.39 3.20 -7.63
CA CYS A 76 0.81 2.39 -6.56
C CYS A 76 0.83 3.12 -5.21
N PHE A 77 1.94 3.78 -4.85
CA PHE A 77 2.05 4.60 -3.65
C PHE A 77 1.07 5.77 -3.65
N SER A 78 0.98 6.49 -4.77
CA SER A 78 0.04 7.60 -4.93
C SER A 78 -1.41 7.12 -4.76
N GLY A 79 -1.76 6.00 -5.38
CA GLY A 79 -3.08 5.37 -5.24
C GLY A 79 -3.38 4.97 -3.79
N ALA A 80 -2.42 4.36 -3.09
CA ALA A 80 -2.56 4.01 -1.68
C ALA A 80 -2.75 5.27 -0.80
N PHE A 81 -1.99 6.33 -1.05
CA PHE A 81 -2.10 7.59 -0.32
C PHE A 81 -3.47 8.27 -0.53
N ILE A 82 -3.93 8.35 -1.78
CA ILE A 82 -5.26 8.89 -2.11
C ILE A 82 -6.36 8.06 -1.45
N SER A 83 -6.24 6.73 -1.49
CA SER A 83 -7.20 5.81 -0.86
C SER A 83 -7.24 5.98 0.66
N ALA A 84 -6.08 6.12 1.31
CA ALA A 84 -5.98 6.38 2.74
C ALA A 84 -6.63 7.72 3.12
N LYS A 85 -6.34 8.79 2.37
CA LYS A 85 -6.94 10.13 2.56
C LYS A 85 -8.47 10.07 2.39
N ARG A 86 -8.96 9.38 1.37
CA ARG A 86 -10.40 9.20 1.14
C ARG A 86 -11.06 8.40 2.27
N SER A 87 -10.40 7.37 2.76
CA SER A 87 -10.90 6.52 3.86
C SER A 87 -10.93 7.27 5.19
N ALA A 88 -9.92 8.08 5.49
CA ALA A 88 -9.90 8.98 6.64
C ALA A 88 -11.05 10.00 6.58
N ARG A 89 -11.27 10.63 5.41
CA ARG A 89 -12.39 11.55 5.20
C ARG A 89 -13.75 10.88 5.43
N LYS A 90 -13.97 9.68 4.89
CA LYS A 90 -15.21 8.90 5.10
C LYS A 90 -15.45 8.59 6.58
N ARG A 91 -14.41 8.17 7.32
CA ARG A 91 -14.52 7.89 8.76
C ARG A 91 -14.88 9.14 9.56
N CYS A 92 -14.28 10.29 9.25
CA CYS A 92 -14.58 11.57 9.90
C CYS A 92 -16.02 12.04 9.64
N VAL A 93 -16.54 11.88 8.42
CA VAL A 93 -17.94 12.20 8.12
C VAL A 93 -18.89 11.28 8.89
N LYS A 94 -18.58 9.98 8.94
CA LYS A 94 -19.38 9.00 9.68
C LYS A 94 -19.38 9.26 11.19
N SER A 95 -18.25 9.62 11.79
CA SER A 95 -18.20 9.96 13.22
C SER A 95 -19.02 11.22 13.52
N LYS A 96 -18.88 12.28 12.71
CA LYS A 96 -19.70 13.50 12.87
C LYS A 96 -21.20 13.23 12.73
N GLN A 97 -21.59 12.33 11.84
CA GLN A 97 -23.00 11.95 11.69
C GLN A 97 -23.50 11.14 12.90
N ALA A 98 -22.69 10.24 13.45
CA ALA A 98 -23.03 9.48 14.65
C ALA A 98 -23.10 10.38 15.90
N ASP A 99 -22.14 11.29 16.06
CA ASP A 99 -22.12 12.28 17.15
C ASP A 99 -23.37 13.17 17.09
N ALA A 100 -23.72 13.67 15.89
CA ALA A 100 -24.93 14.45 15.67
C ALA A 100 -26.21 13.65 15.96
N LEU A 101 -26.26 12.36 15.63
CA LEU A 101 -27.42 11.52 15.91
C LEU A 101 -27.61 11.31 17.43
N LEU A 102 -26.51 11.11 18.17
CA LEU A 102 -26.53 10.99 19.63
C LEU A 102 -26.89 12.31 20.34
N THR A 103 -26.60 13.47 19.75
CA THR A 103 -26.98 14.77 20.34
C THR A 103 -28.45 15.15 20.11
N ASN A 104 -29.14 14.48 19.20
CA ASN A 104 -30.54 14.76 18.84
C ASN A 104 -31.53 13.73 19.43
N GLU A 105 -31.08 12.80 20.28
CA GLU A 105 -32.00 11.95 21.06
C GLU A 105 -32.59 12.76 22.23
N PRO A 106 -33.93 12.92 22.31
CA PRO A 106 -34.57 13.57 23.45
C PRO A 106 -34.52 12.65 24.68
N ASN A 107 -34.06 13.20 25.80
CA ASN A 107 -34.02 12.55 27.12
C ASN A 107 -35.42 12.26 27.68
#